data_AF-A0A1C5T3V0-F1
#
_entry.id   AF-A0A1C5T3V0-F1
#
_cell.length_a   1.000
_cell.length_b   1.000
_cell.length_c   1.000
_cell.angle_alpha   90.00
_cell.angle_beta   90.00
_cell.angle_gamma   90.00
#
_symmetry.space_group_name_H-M   'P 1'
#
loop_
_entity.id
_entity.type
_entity.pdbx_description
1 polymer ?
#
loop_
_entity_poly.entity_id
_entity_poly.type
_entity_poly.pdbx_seq_one_letter_code
_entity_poly.pdbx_strand_id
1 'polypeptide(L)'
;MNMKYAMRSEDTEQINVVSWANWNVNRYPELRWLFHVPNGGSRNKQEAVKFKQMGVKAGVSDLCLPYPKGSYCGLFVEMKFGNNRQQDTQKEFLADMAAAGHFVATCYSAEEAIKVIEEYLNLALCYCPEEDFNNKMSIPNNSILKDGKVKGGRS
;
A
#
# COMPACT_ATOMS: atom_id res chain seq x y z
N MET A 1 -7.15 20.61 2.74
CA MET A 1 -6.37 20.77 4.00
C MET A 1 -5.11 21.56 3.67
N ASN A 2 -4.73 22.56 4.47
CA ASN A 2 -3.47 23.26 4.26
C ASN A 2 -2.33 22.45 4.90
N MET A 3 -1.51 21.78 4.08
CA MET A 3 -0.45 20.87 4.55
C MET A 3 0.60 21.57 5.42
N LYS A 4 0.78 22.90 5.29
CA LYS A 4 1.75 23.68 6.07
C LYS A 4 1.45 23.69 7.58
N TYR A 5 0.20 23.46 7.97
CA TYR A 5 -0.24 23.53 9.37
C TYR A 5 -0.91 22.23 9.86
N ALA A 6 -0.93 21.19 9.03
CA ALA A 6 -1.53 19.92 9.40
C ALA A 6 -0.64 19.18 10.41
N MET A 7 -1.22 18.72 11.52
CA MET A 7 -0.53 17.78 12.41
C MET A 7 -0.31 16.46 11.68
N ARG A 8 0.81 15.80 11.98
CA ARG A 8 1.10 14.47 11.42
C ARG A 8 0.01 13.48 11.83
N SER A 9 -0.49 12.76 10.85
CA SER A 9 -1.52 11.73 10.92
C SER A 9 -1.33 10.75 9.75
N GLU A 10 -2.05 9.63 9.80
CA GLU A 10 -2.13 8.65 8.72
C GLU A 10 -2.47 9.32 7.37
N ASP A 11 -3.47 10.20 7.35
CA ASP A 11 -3.85 10.98 6.17
C ASP A 11 -2.69 11.84 5.64
N THR A 12 -1.97 12.55 6.51
CA THR A 12 -0.86 13.40 6.06
C THR A 12 0.31 12.59 5.51
N GLU A 13 0.61 11.42 6.09
CA GLU A 13 1.64 10.53 5.58
C GLU A 13 1.24 10.00 4.20
N GLN A 14 -0.01 9.56 4.03
CA GLN A 14 -0.51 9.13 2.73
C GLN A 14 -0.51 10.26 1.68
N ILE A 15 -0.93 11.48 2.05
CA ILE A 15 -0.88 12.64 1.15
C ILE A 15 0.56 12.88 0.66
N ASN A 16 1.56 12.71 1.53
CA ASN A 16 2.96 12.85 1.15
C ASN A 16 3.40 11.74 0.17
N VAL A 17 2.95 10.49 0.36
CA VAL A 17 3.20 9.39 -0.60
C VAL A 17 2.61 9.71 -1.97
N VAL A 18 1.34 10.13 -2.01
CA VAL A 18 0.65 10.46 -3.28
C VAL A 18 1.28 11.67 -3.96
N SER A 19 1.70 12.68 -3.18
CA SER A 19 2.43 13.85 -3.70
C SER A 19 3.76 13.44 -4.35
N TRP A 20 4.55 12.61 -3.66
CA TRP A 20 5.77 12.04 -4.21
C TRP A 20 5.48 11.23 -5.49
N ALA A 21 4.43 10.41 -5.48
CA ALA A 21 4.08 9.58 -6.62
C ALA A 21 3.79 10.42 -7.86
N ASN A 22 2.95 11.45 -7.71
CA ASN A 22 2.62 12.41 -8.77
C ASN A 22 3.86 13.14 -9.32
N TRP A 23 4.79 13.53 -8.44
CA TRP A 23 6.03 14.18 -8.84
C TRP A 23 6.96 13.26 -9.65
N ASN A 24 6.91 11.95 -9.36
CA ASN A 24 7.82 10.96 -9.94
C ASN A 24 7.25 10.19 -11.13
N VAL A 25 6.05 10.53 -11.63
CA VAL A 25 5.43 9.84 -12.78
C VAL A 25 6.33 9.86 -14.03
N ASN A 26 7.10 10.92 -14.26
CA ASN A 26 8.04 10.96 -15.39
C ASN A 26 9.18 9.94 -15.28
N ARG A 27 9.58 9.60 -14.04
CA ARG A 27 10.61 8.59 -13.78
C ARG A 27 10.03 7.19 -13.72
N TYR A 28 8.85 7.04 -13.11
CA TYR A 28 8.13 5.78 -12.97
C TYR A 28 6.68 5.94 -13.50
N PRO A 29 6.45 5.74 -14.82
CA PRO A 29 5.15 5.95 -15.45
C PRO A 29 3.99 5.15 -14.84
N GLU A 30 4.30 4.01 -14.21
CA GLU A 30 3.35 3.15 -13.52
C GLU A 30 2.66 3.85 -12.34
N LEU A 31 3.30 4.86 -11.73
CA LEU A 31 2.74 5.63 -10.60
C LEU A 31 1.46 6.37 -10.96
N ARG A 32 1.17 6.59 -12.25
CA ARG A 32 -0.14 7.08 -12.72
C ARG A 32 -1.30 6.20 -12.24
N TRP A 33 -1.03 4.93 -11.95
CA TRP A 33 -2.01 3.95 -11.49
C TRP A 33 -1.93 3.64 -10.00
N LEU A 34 -1.13 4.37 -9.22
CA LEU A 34 -1.19 4.32 -7.76
C LEU A 34 -2.41 5.13 -7.29
N PHE A 35 -3.38 4.48 -6.67
CA PHE A 35 -4.60 5.15 -6.18
C PHE A 35 -4.94 4.78 -4.75
N HIS A 36 -5.64 5.69 -4.09
CA HIS A 36 -6.22 5.46 -2.77
C HIS A 36 -7.53 4.67 -2.88
N VAL A 37 -7.72 3.68 -2.01
CA VAL A 37 -8.97 2.96 -1.80
C VAL A 37 -9.67 3.49 -0.54
N PRO A 38 -10.70 4.35 -0.68
CA PRO A 38 -11.36 4.98 0.47
C PRO A 38 -12.40 4.06 1.12
N ASN A 39 -12.00 2.84 1.49
CA ASN A 39 -12.90 1.87 2.14
C ASN A 39 -12.98 2.07 3.66
N GLY A 40 -12.01 2.78 4.27
CA GLY A 40 -12.04 3.23 5.66
C GLY A 40 -12.67 4.62 5.85
N GLY A 41 -12.62 5.11 7.09
CA GLY A 41 -13.02 6.48 7.45
C GLY A 41 -14.45 6.63 8.01
N SER A 42 -14.67 7.74 8.72
CA SER A 42 -15.99 8.09 9.25
C SER A 42 -16.86 8.69 8.14
N ARG A 43 -18.12 8.24 8.09
CA ARG A 43 -19.13 8.71 7.15
C ARG A 43 -20.48 8.76 7.83
N ASN A 44 -21.45 9.43 7.21
CA ASN A 44 -22.83 9.36 7.69
C ASN A 44 -23.36 7.91 7.52
N LYS A 45 -24.32 7.52 8.37
CA LYS A 45 -24.83 6.13 8.41
C LYS A 45 -25.44 5.68 7.08
N GLN A 46 -26.17 6.56 6.39
CA GLN A 46 -26.86 6.22 5.13
C GLN A 46 -25.86 5.97 4.00
N GLU A 47 -24.82 6.80 3.91
CA GLU A 47 -23.72 6.67 2.96
C GLU A 47 -22.92 5.40 3.21
N ALA A 48 -22.63 5.08 4.47
CA ALA A 48 -21.95 3.84 4.83
C ALA A 48 -22.75 2.59 4.39
N VAL A 49 -24.07 2.59 4.56
CA VAL A 49 -24.95 1.50 4.08
C VAL A 49 -24.92 1.42 2.55
N LYS A 50 -25.09 2.56 1.86
CA LYS A 50 -25.04 2.62 0.40
C LYS A 50 -23.71 2.09 -0.14
N PHE A 51 -22.58 2.48 0.46
CA PHE A 51 -21.26 2.05 0.01
C PHE A 51 -21.06 0.54 0.21
N LYS A 52 -21.55 -0.01 1.34
CA LYS A 52 -21.56 -1.47 1.55
C LYS A 52 -22.37 -2.20 0.48
N GLN A 53 -23.52 -1.64 0.07
CA GLN A 53 -24.32 -2.19 -1.03
C GLN A 53 -23.62 -2.08 -2.39
N MET A 54 -22.85 -1.02 -2.62
CA MET A 54 -22.02 -0.86 -3.83
C MET A 54 -20.74 -1.72 -3.81
N GLY A 55 -20.47 -2.43 -2.72
CA GLY A 55 -19.41 -3.43 -2.66
C GLY A 55 -18.13 -3.00 -1.95
N VAL A 56 -18.11 -1.88 -1.21
CA VAL A 56 -16.91 -1.57 -0.38
C VAL A 56 -16.66 -2.71 0.60
N LYS A 57 -15.39 -3.09 0.71
CA LYS A 57 -14.94 -4.15 1.62
C LYS A 57 -14.13 -3.51 2.74
N ALA A 58 -14.52 -3.77 3.98
CA ALA A 58 -13.75 -3.33 5.13
C ALA A 58 -12.39 -4.03 5.14
N GLY A 59 -11.33 -3.30 5.50
CA GLY A 59 -9.99 -3.86 5.63
C GLY A 59 -9.13 -3.82 4.36
N VAL A 60 -9.67 -3.44 3.20
CA VAL A 60 -8.87 -3.22 1.99
C VAL A 60 -7.85 -2.11 2.26
N SER A 61 -6.59 -2.36 1.87
CA SER A 61 -5.47 -1.46 2.08
C SER A 61 -5.66 -0.09 1.45
N ASP A 62 -5.04 0.93 2.05
CA ASP A 62 -5.28 2.31 1.68
C ASP A 62 -4.77 2.67 0.28
N LEU A 63 -3.64 2.10 -0.17
CA LEU A 63 -3.07 2.34 -1.49
C LEU A 63 -2.99 1.04 -2.30
N CYS A 64 -3.32 1.15 -3.59
CA CYS A 64 -3.20 0.07 -4.56
C CYS A 64 -2.45 0.55 -5.80
N LEU A 65 -1.48 -0.25 -6.24
CA LEU A 65 -0.83 -0.13 -7.54
C LEU A 65 -1.03 -1.46 -8.28
N PRO A 66 -2.02 -1.55 -9.19
CA PRO A 66 -2.34 -2.78 -9.92
C PRO A 66 -1.43 -2.94 -11.13
N TYR A 67 -0.12 -2.91 -10.92
CA TYR A 67 0.87 -3.05 -11.98
C TYR A 67 1.86 -4.17 -11.65
N PRO A 68 1.98 -5.20 -12.50
CA PRO A 68 2.83 -6.35 -12.20
C PRO A 68 4.31 -5.99 -12.30
N LYS A 69 5.08 -6.39 -11.30
CA LYS A 69 6.52 -6.18 -11.19
C LYS A 69 7.16 -7.35 -10.45
N GLY A 70 8.30 -7.81 -10.93
CA GLY A 70 8.94 -9.00 -10.40
C GLY A 70 8.02 -10.22 -10.36
N SER A 71 8.05 -10.95 -9.25
CA SER A 71 7.16 -12.09 -8.99
C SER A 71 5.75 -11.71 -8.56
N TYR A 72 5.37 -10.43 -8.58
CA TYR A 72 4.13 -9.94 -7.97
C TYR A 72 3.17 -9.39 -9.02
N CYS A 73 1.89 -9.73 -8.87
CA CYS A 73 0.84 -9.28 -9.80
C CYS A 73 0.34 -7.85 -9.53
N GLY A 74 0.69 -7.28 -8.37
CA GLY A 74 0.37 -5.91 -7.98
C GLY A 74 0.87 -5.61 -6.56
N LEU A 75 0.75 -4.34 -6.15
CA LEU A 75 1.19 -3.86 -4.84
C LEU A 75 0.02 -3.26 -4.06
N PHE A 76 -0.09 -3.66 -2.79
CA PHE A 76 -0.93 -2.97 -1.80
C PHE A 76 -0.07 -2.40 -0.66
N VAL A 77 -0.37 -1.17 -0.26
CA VAL A 77 0.27 -0.53 0.89
C VAL A 77 -0.80 -0.07 1.86
N GLU A 78 -0.76 -0.62 3.08
CA GLU A 78 -1.54 -0.18 4.22
C GLU A 78 -0.75 0.89 4.99
N MET A 79 -1.37 2.04 5.23
CA MET A 79 -0.76 3.14 5.96
C MET A 79 -1.14 3.07 7.43
N LYS A 80 -0.17 3.35 8.31
CA LYS A 80 -0.41 3.57 9.74
C LYS A 80 0.36 4.79 10.22
N PHE A 81 -0.05 5.31 11.37
CA PHE A 81 0.67 6.38 12.04
C PHE A 81 0.73 6.16 13.56
N GLY A 82 1.86 6.53 14.16
CA GLY A 82 2.07 6.47 15.61
C GLY A 82 1.83 5.06 16.18
N ASN A 83 0.82 4.94 17.05
CA ASN A 83 0.47 3.69 17.72
C ASN A 83 -0.75 2.99 17.12
N ASN A 84 -1.26 3.46 15.98
CA ASN A 84 -2.34 2.79 15.26
C ASN A 84 -1.93 1.36 14.91
N ARG A 85 -2.89 0.43 14.98
CA ARG A 85 -2.69 -0.98 14.69
C ARG A 85 -3.63 -1.41 13.57
N GLN A 86 -3.24 -2.45 12.84
CA GLN A 86 -4.12 -3.11 11.88
C GLN A 86 -5.34 -3.68 12.60
N GLN A 87 -6.51 -3.45 12.01
CA GLN A 87 -7.73 -4.17 12.37
C GLN A 87 -7.64 -5.62 11.87
N ASP A 88 -8.43 -6.53 12.43
CA ASP A 88 -8.35 -7.94 12.05
C ASP A 88 -8.75 -8.16 10.58
N THR A 89 -9.72 -7.41 10.06
CA THR A 89 -10.08 -7.41 8.63
C THR A 89 -8.95 -6.92 7.72
N GLN A 90 -8.08 -6.04 8.21
CA GLN A 90 -6.91 -5.58 7.46
C GLN A 90 -5.84 -6.66 7.40
N LYS A 91 -5.63 -7.41 8.50
CA LYS A 91 -4.70 -8.54 8.51
C LYS A 91 -5.16 -9.66 7.57
N GLU A 92 -6.45 -9.98 7.61
CA GLU A 92 -7.08 -10.96 6.72
C GLU A 92 -6.87 -10.57 5.25
N PHE A 93 -7.21 -9.32 4.89
CA PHE A 93 -7.02 -8.82 3.53
C PHE A 93 -5.55 -8.90 3.08
N LEU A 94 -4.61 -8.45 3.91
CA LEU A 94 -3.18 -8.48 3.59
C LEU A 94 -2.68 -9.92 3.40
N ALA A 95 -3.08 -10.84 4.29
CA ALA A 95 -2.71 -12.25 4.19
C ALA A 95 -3.25 -12.89 2.91
N ASP A 96 -4.51 -12.65 2.57
CA ASP A 96 -5.16 -13.17 1.36
C ASP A 96 -4.52 -12.62 0.09
N MET A 97 -4.25 -11.31 0.03
CA MET A 97 -3.61 -10.69 -1.14
C MET A 97 -2.17 -11.17 -1.31
N ALA A 98 -1.41 -11.33 -0.21
CA ALA A 98 -0.08 -11.91 -0.26
C ALA A 98 -0.09 -13.35 -0.79
N ALA A 99 -1.05 -14.17 -0.34
CA ALA A 99 -1.23 -15.54 -0.82
C ALA A 99 -1.66 -15.59 -2.30
N ALA A 100 -2.41 -14.60 -2.77
CA ALA A 100 -2.84 -14.46 -4.17
C ALA A 100 -1.72 -13.94 -5.11
N GLY A 101 -0.53 -13.65 -4.60
CA GLY A 101 0.63 -13.22 -5.40
C GLY A 101 0.82 -11.71 -5.51
N HIS A 102 0.07 -10.91 -4.73
CA HIS A 102 0.39 -9.49 -4.57
C HIS A 102 1.58 -9.32 -3.62
N PHE A 103 2.35 -8.24 -3.79
CA PHE A 103 3.18 -7.75 -2.71
C PHE A 103 2.34 -6.85 -1.82
N VAL A 104 2.42 -7.06 -0.50
CA VAL A 104 1.71 -6.23 0.46
C VAL A 104 2.63 -5.79 1.58
N ALA A 105 2.47 -4.56 2.03
CA ALA A 105 3.24 -4.02 3.14
C ALA A 105 2.39 -3.07 3.99
N THR A 106 2.72 -2.98 5.27
CA THR A 106 2.20 -1.95 6.16
C THR A 106 3.30 -0.97 6.52
N CYS A 107 3.08 0.31 6.27
CA CYS A 107 4.10 1.36 6.45
C CYS A 107 3.62 2.40 7.45
N TYR A 108 4.47 2.78 8.41
CA TYR A 108 4.12 3.74 9.46
C TYR A 108 4.52 5.19 9.14
N SER A 109 5.10 5.40 7.96
CA SER A 109 5.53 6.71 7.47
C SER A 109 5.51 6.76 5.94
N ALA A 110 5.43 7.98 5.40
CA ALA A 110 5.54 8.21 3.97
C ALA A 110 6.91 7.73 3.43
N GLU A 111 7.99 7.92 4.19
CA GLU A 111 9.33 7.49 3.79
C GLU A 111 9.41 5.97 3.60
N GLU A 112 8.85 5.19 4.53
CA GLU A 112 8.82 3.73 4.43
C GLU A 112 7.96 3.27 3.25
N ALA A 113 6.79 3.88 3.05
CA ALA A 113 5.92 3.56 1.92
C ALA A 113 6.59 3.89 0.58
N ILE A 114 7.25 5.03 0.47
CA ILE A 114 7.99 5.44 -0.73
C ILE A 114 9.11 4.45 -1.03
N LYS A 115 9.89 4.03 -0.04
CA LYS A 115 10.95 3.02 -0.23
C LYS A 115 10.40 1.71 -0.79
N VAL A 116 9.29 1.22 -0.22
CA VAL A 116 8.63 -0.01 -0.71
C VAL A 116 8.14 0.17 -2.15
N ILE A 117 7.47 1.29 -2.45
CA ILE A 117 6.95 1.55 -3.81
C ILE A 117 8.10 1.68 -4.81
N GLU A 118 9.15 2.41 -4.47
CA GLU A 118 10.31 2.61 -5.35
C GLU A 118 11.06 1.30 -5.62
N GLU A 119 11.29 0.48 -4.59
CA GLU A 119 11.89 -0.83 -4.75
C GLU A 119 11.03 -1.73 -5.66
N TYR A 120 9.71 -1.76 -5.42
CA TYR A 120 8.76 -2.52 -6.24
C TYR A 120 8.81 -2.11 -7.71
N LEU A 121 8.88 -0.81 -7.99
CA LEU A 121 8.92 -0.28 -9.36
C LEU A 121 10.23 -0.61 -10.11
N ASN A 122 11.33 -0.76 -9.36
CA ASN A 122 12.65 -1.12 -9.88
C ASN A 122 12.83 -2.63 -10.13
N LEU A 123 11.90 -3.46 -9.69
CA LEU A 123 11.86 -4.87 -10.12
C LEU A 123 11.63 -4.94 -11.64
N ALA A 124 12.21 -5.95 -12.29
CA ALA A 124 12.03 -6.12 -13.72
C ALA A 124 10.55 -6.45 -14.05
N LEU A 125 10.11 -6.09 -15.26
CA LEU A 125 8.76 -6.39 -15.73
C LEU A 125 8.54 -7.91 -15.75
N CYS A 126 7.34 -8.34 -15.34
CA CYS A 126 6.92 -9.73 -15.39
C CYS A 126 6.65 -10.14 -16.85
N TYR A 127 7.71 -10.32 -17.65
CA TYR A 127 7.60 -10.74 -19.05
C TYR A 127 8.79 -11.60 -19.50
N CYS A 128 9.24 -12.56 -18.69
CA CYS A 128 10.25 -13.54 -19.11
C CYS A 128 9.97 -14.91 -18.46
N PRO A 129 9.72 -15.98 -19.24
CA PRO A 129 9.48 -17.33 -18.72
C PRO A 129 10.74 -18.05 -18.24
N GLU A 130 11.93 -17.53 -18.50
CA GLU A 130 13.18 -18.21 -18.18
C GLU A 130 14.06 -17.30 -17.31
N GLU A 131 14.29 -17.79 -16.09
CA GLU A 131 15.44 -17.50 -15.24
C GLU A 131 15.63 -16.05 -14.75
N ASP A 132 14.74 -15.61 -13.86
CA ASP A 132 15.21 -14.74 -12.77
C ASP A 132 14.41 -15.00 -11.49
N PHE A 133 14.70 -16.13 -10.84
CA PHE A 133 14.15 -16.52 -9.53
C PHE A 133 14.44 -15.48 -8.42
N ASN A 134 15.31 -14.51 -8.69
CA ASN A 134 15.76 -13.47 -7.76
C ASN A 134 15.08 -12.10 -7.96
N ASN A 135 14.10 -11.96 -8.84
CA ASN A 135 13.38 -10.69 -9.02
C ASN A 135 12.27 -10.47 -7.97
N LYS A 136 12.68 -10.40 -6.71
CA LYS A 136 11.80 -10.26 -5.53
C LYS A 136 12.21 -9.03 -4.70
N MET A 137 11.25 -8.51 -3.95
CA MET A 137 11.51 -7.53 -2.89
C MET A 137 12.54 -8.07 -1.88
N SER A 138 13.40 -7.19 -1.39
CA SER A 138 14.44 -7.45 -0.38
C SER A 138 13.88 -7.75 1.00
N ILE A 139 12.66 -7.27 1.28
CA ILE A 139 11.92 -7.56 2.49
C ILE A 139 10.90 -8.70 2.27
N PRO A 140 10.60 -9.50 3.31
CA PRO A 140 9.55 -10.51 3.22
C PRO A 140 8.19 -9.90 2.85
N ASN A 141 7.39 -10.65 2.08
CA ASN A 141 6.02 -10.22 1.79
C ASN A 141 5.18 -10.15 3.08
N ASN A 142 4.19 -9.26 3.09
CA ASN A 142 3.38 -8.93 4.26
C ASN A 142 4.22 -8.42 5.44
N SER A 143 5.22 -7.58 5.17
CA SER A 143 6.04 -6.95 6.21
C SER A 143 5.39 -5.68 6.78
N ILE A 144 5.67 -5.43 8.06
CA ILE A 144 5.35 -4.19 8.77
C ILE A 144 6.64 -3.38 8.93
N LEU A 145 6.67 -2.19 8.35
CA LEU A 145 7.77 -1.22 8.43
C LEU A 145 7.39 -0.14 9.43
N LYS A 146 8.19 -0.01 10.49
CA LYS A 146 8.01 1.02 11.50
C LYS A 146 9.35 1.43 12.12
N ASP A 147 9.60 2.74 12.16
CA ASP A 147 10.82 3.33 12.74
C ASP A 147 12.10 2.73 12.11
N GLY A 148 12.06 2.46 10.80
CA GLY A 148 13.17 1.85 10.06
C GLY A 148 13.39 0.36 10.35
N LYS A 149 12.50 -0.29 11.11
CA LYS A 149 12.56 -1.72 11.41
C LYS A 149 11.53 -2.47 10.58
N VAL A 150 11.94 -3.63 10.08
CA VAL A 150 11.08 -4.57 9.36
C VAL A 150 10.67 -5.69 10.33
N LYS A 151 9.36 -5.96 10.41
CA LYS A 151 8.79 -7.09 11.17
C LYS A 151 7.88 -7.90 10.26
N GLY A 152 7.82 -9.21 10.44
CA GLY A 152 6.81 -10.02 9.76
C GLY A 152 5.40 -9.62 10.18
N GLY A 153 4.52 -9.45 9.21
CA GLY A 153 3.08 -9.35 9.45
C GLY A 153 2.56 -10.63 10.10
N ARG A 154 1.56 -10.48 10.96
CA ARG A 154 0.87 -11.62 11.55
C ARG A 154 -0.34 -11.93 10.68
N SER A 155 -0.53 -13.22 10.38
CA SER A 155 -1.83 -13.72 9.93
C SER A 155 -2.89 -13.58 11.03
#